data_AF-A0A533Z0L8-F1
#
_entry.id   AF-A0A533Z0L8-F1
#
_cell.length_a   1.000
_cell.length_b   1.000
_cell.length_c   1.000
_cell.angle_alpha   90.00
_cell.angle_beta   90.00
_cell.angle_gamma   90.00
#
_symmetry.space_group_name_H-M   'P 1'
#
loop_
_entity.id
_entity.type
_entity.pdbx_description
1 polymer ?
#
loop_
_entity_poly.entity_id
_entity_poly.type
_entity_poly.pdbx_seq_one_letter_code
_entity_poly.pdbx_strand_id
1 'polypeptide(L)'
;MTTRAKLFWVGVLYFAEGFPFGLLIDTFPVYFRIHGVSLAQIGLLNVVGLAWMLKWIWAPAVDLWGQYRTWIVWCQAALALGLLGVLFLDPSHIGVSWWTLLLALALLSATQDIAIDAYTITLLDKHEL
;
A
#
# COMPACT_ATOMS: atom_id res chain seq x y z
N MET A 1 15.21 -21.24 9.61
CA MET A 1 15.68 -19.90 10.05
C MET A 1 15.58 -19.84 11.55
N THR A 2 16.49 -19.13 12.24
CA THR A 2 16.32 -18.84 13.67
C THR A 2 15.14 -17.88 13.87
N THR A 3 14.45 -17.94 15.00
CA THR A 3 13.33 -17.04 15.34
C THR A 3 13.71 -15.57 15.17
N ARG A 4 14.93 -15.18 15.59
CA ARG A 4 15.46 -13.82 15.38
C ARG A 4 15.52 -13.42 13.90
N ALA A 5 15.94 -14.33 13.02
CA ALA A 5 15.99 -14.06 11.58
C ALA A 5 14.57 -13.94 10.98
N LYS A 6 13.61 -14.75 11.45
CA LYS A 6 12.21 -14.64 11.02
C LYS A 6 11.62 -13.28 11.42
N LEU A 7 11.75 -12.90 12.70
CA LEU A 7 11.24 -11.61 13.21
C LEU A 7 11.89 -10.41 12.55
N PHE A 8 13.18 -10.48 12.22
CA PHE A 8 13.84 -9.43 11.44
C PHE A 8 13.17 -9.24 10.07
N TRP A 9 12.91 -10.33 9.34
CA TRP A 9 12.23 -10.26 8.04
C TRP A 9 10.80 -9.75 8.15
N VAL A 10 10.07 -10.18 9.17
CA VAL A 10 8.73 -9.66 9.46
C VAL A 10 8.81 -8.15 9.67
N GLY A 11 9.71 -7.65 10.52
CA GLY A 11 9.89 -6.21 10.72
C GLY A 11 10.20 -5.43 9.43
N VAL A 12 11.06 -5.97 8.57
CA VAL A 12 11.37 -5.36 7.27
C VAL A 12 10.14 -5.33 6.34
N LEU A 13 9.36 -6.41 6.31
CA LEU A 13 8.16 -6.49 5.47
C LEU A 13 7.06 -5.54 5.96
N TYR A 14 6.77 -5.52 7.27
CA TYR A 14 5.78 -4.60 7.84
C TYR A 14 6.18 -3.13 7.70
N PHE A 15 7.48 -2.83 7.72
CA PHE A 15 7.95 -1.49 7.37
C PHE A 15 7.64 -1.14 5.91
N ALA A 16 7.92 -2.06 4.98
CA ALA A 16 7.64 -1.87 3.56
C ALA A 16 6.12 -1.78 3.26
N GLU A 17 5.30 -2.50 4.04
CA GLU A 17 3.84 -2.50 3.99
C GLU A 17 3.24 -1.16 4.44
N GLY A 18 3.68 -0.65 5.59
CA GLY A 18 3.12 0.56 6.18
C GLY A 18 3.52 1.84 5.45
N PHE A 19 4.65 1.83 4.74
CA PHE A 19 5.17 3.03 4.07
C PHE A 19 4.24 3.59 2.98
N PRO A 20 3.77 2.79 1.99
CA PRO A 20 2.79 3.25 1.00
C PRO A 20 1.49 3.77 1.61
N PHE A 21 1.00 3.13 2.67
CA PHE A 21 -0.22 3.55 3.36
C PHE A 21 -0.05 4.90 4.05
N GLY A 22 1.05 5.10 4.78
CA GLY A 22 1.38 6.39 5.40
C GLY A 22 1.56 7.51 4.37
N LEU A 23 2.06 7.20 3.17
CA LEU A 23 2.11 8.20 2.09
C LEU A 23 0.70 8.68 1.70
N LEU A 24 -0.26 7.76 1.56
CA LEU A 24 -1.65 8.06 1.17
C LEU A 24 -2.41 8.86 2.22
N ILE A 25 -2.27 8.51 3.50
CA ILE A 25 -3.04 9.12 4.58
C ILE A 25 -2.38 10.39 5.13
N ASP A 26 -1.06 10.41 5.23
CA ASP A 26 -0.37 11.52 5.90
C ASP A 26 0.33 12.44 4.91
N THR A 27 1.05 11.88 3.93
CA THR A 27 1.95 12.67 3.08
C THR A 27 1.21 13.40 1.96
N PHE A 28 0.37 12.71 1.19
CA PHE A 28 -0.35 13.32 0.07
C PHE A 28 -1.30 14.45 0.49
N PRO A 29 -2.07 14.34 1.59
CA PRO A 29 -2.90 15.44 2.07
C PRO A 29 -2.09 16.71 2.38
N VAL A 30 -0.94 16.56 3.04
CA VAL A 30 -0.03 17.68 3.33
C VAL A 30 0.58 18.23 2.04
N TYR A 31 1.01 17.35 1.13
CA TYR A 31 1.59 17.73 -0.16
C TYR A 31 0.62 18.58 -0.99
N PHE A 32 -0.63 18.13 -1.14
CA PHE A 32 -1.67 18.89 -1.84
C PHE A 32 -2.03 20.19 -1.12
N ARG A 33 -2.03 20.19 0.22
CA ARG A 33 -2.33 21.39 0.99
C ARG A 33 -1.31 22.50 0.76
N ILE A 34 -0.02 22.15 0.72
CA ILE A 34 1.07 23.10 0.44
C ILE A 34 0.95 23.66 -0.99
N HIS A 35 0.39 22.89 -1.92
CA HIS A 35 0.19 23.29 -3.32
C HIS A 35 -1.17 23.98 -3.59
N GLY A 36 -1.88 24.39 -2.53
CA GLY A 36 -3.07 25.22 -2.64
C GLY A 36 -4.38 24.46 -2.88
N VAL A 37 -4.38 23.13 -2.81
CA VAL A 37 -5.60 22.34 -2.94
C VAL A 37 -6.54 22.59 -1.75
N SER A 38 -7.84 22.66 -2.05
CA SER A 38 -8.87 22.90 -1.03
C SER A 38 -9.00 21.71 -0.06
N LEU A 39 -9.34 22.00 1.20
CA LEU A 39 -9.58 20.96 2.21
C LEU A 39 -10.74 20.02 1.82
N ALA A 40 -11.75 20.54 1.11
CA ALA A 40 -12.85 19.73 0.62
C ALA A 40 -12.37 18.65 -0.37
N GLN A 41 -11.48 19.01 -1.31
CA GLN A 41 -10.88 18.07 -2.25
C GLN A 41 -9.94 17.09 -1.55
N ILE A 42 -9.14 17.55 -0.59
CA ILE A 42 -8.28 16.67 0.23
C ILE A 42 -9.14 15.68 1.03
N GLY A 43 -10.29 16.11 1.56
CA GLY A 43 -11.23 15.24 2.27
C GLY A 43 -11.76 14.08 1.42
N LEU A 44 -11.85 14.26 0.09
CA LEU A 44 -12.24 13.19 -0.84
C LEU A 44 -11.17 12.08 -0.93
N LEU A 45 -9.92 12.32 -0.52
CA LEU A 45 -8.89 11.28 -0.49
C LEU A 45 -9.23 10.12 0.45
N ASN A 46 -10.10 10.34 1.44
CA ASN A 46 -10.63 9.27 2.28
C ASN A 46 -11.37 8.18 1.48
N VAL A 47 -11.93 8.53 0.30
CA VAL A 47 -12.56 7.55 -0.59
C VAL A 47 -11.55 6.53 -1.09
N VAL A 48 -10.31 6.95 -1.36
CA VAL A 48 -9.22 6.05 -1.75
C VAL A 48 -8.84 5.13 -0.58
N GLY A 49 -8.94 5.63 0.66
CA GLY A 49 -8.77 4.83 1.88
C GLY A 49 -9.77 3.68 2.03
N LEU A 50 -10.93 3.72 1.33
CA LEU A 50 -11.88 2.60 1.32
C LEU A 50 -11.26 1.32 0.72
N ALA A 51 -10.25 1.43 -0.14
CA ALA A 51 -9.52 0.25 -0.64
C ALA A 51 -8.98 -0.59 0.52
N TRP A 52 -8.41 0.04 1.54
CA TRP A 52 -7.90 -0.65 2.72
C TRP A 52 -9.01 -1.31 3.56
N MET A 53 -10.18 -0.69 3.64
CA MET A 53 -11.34 -1.26 4.34
C MET A 53 -11.98 -2.42 3.59
N LEU A 54 -11.92 -2.40 2.27
CA LEU A 54 -12.59 -3.38 1.39
C LEU A 54 -11.64 -4.47 0.88
N LYS A 55 -10.36 -4.47 1.32
CA LYS A 55 -9.33 -5.42 0.88
C LYS A 55 -9.71 -6.89 1.06
N TRP A 56 -10.54 -7.18 2.07
CA TRP A 56 -11.09 -8.52 2.33
C TRP A 56 -11.91 -9.08 1.14
N ILE A 57 -12.45 -8.23 0.26
CA ILE A 57 -13.22 -8.66 -0.90
C ILE A 57 -12.35 -9.44 -1.89
N TRP A 58 -11.11 -8.99 -2.13
CA TRP A 58 -10.20 -9.62 -3.09
C TRP A 58 -9.08 -10.44 -2.43
N ALA A 59 -8.96 -10.42 -1.10
CA ALA A 59 -8.01 -11.25 -0.38
C ALA A 59 -8.06 -12.75 -0.79
N PRO A 60 -9.23 -13.40 -0.96
CA PRO A 60 -9.29 -14.79 -1.41
C PRO A 60 -8.68 -15.00 -2.80
N ALA A 61 -8.75 -14.01 -3.70
CA ALA A 61 -8.14 -14.12 -5.02
C ALA A 61 -6.60 -14.07 -4.94
N VAL A 62 -6.05 -13.26 -4.03
CA VAL A 62 -4.60 -13.20 -3.75
C VAL A 62 -4.12 -14.54 -3.20
N ASP A 63 -4.89 -15.14 -2.29
CA ASP A 63 -4.59 -16.47 -1.72
C ASP A 63 -4.64 -17.60 -2.76
N LEU A 64 -5.57 -17.54 -3.71
CA LEU A 64 -5.73 -18.57 -4.74
C LEU A 64 -4.67 -18.51 -5.84
N TRP A 65 -4.09 -17.34 -6.09
CA TRP A 65 -3.24 -17.11 -7.26
C TRP A 65 -1.78 -16.85 -6.91
N GLY A 66 -0.92 -17.84 -7.13
CA GLY A 66 0.53 -17.66 -7.03
C GLY A 66 1.09 -17.73 -5.60
N GLN A 67 2.37 -17.40 -5.45
CA GLN A 67 3.05 -17.39 -4.15
C GLN A 67 3.01 -15.99 -3.54
N TYR A 68 2.82 -15.89 -2.21
CA TYR A 68 2.81 -14.61 -1.50
C TYR A 68 4.06 -13.76 -1.77
N ARG A 69 5.23 -14.39 -1.84
CA ARG A 69 6.49 -13.70 -2.19
C ARG A 69 6.44 -13.00 -3.54
N THR A 70 5.80 -13.62 -4.53
CA THR A 70 5.65 -13.06 -5.87
C THR A 70 4.75 -11.83 -5.81
N TRP A 71 3.62 -11.89 -5.10
CA TRP A 71 2.76 -10.73 -4.87
C TRP A 71 3.49 -9.57 -4.20
N ILE A 72 4.25 -9.84 -3.14
CA ILE A 72 5.01 -8.82 -2.42
C ILE A 72 5.96 -8.09 -3.37
N VAL A 73 6.73 -8.82 -4.17
CA VAL A 73 7.70 -8.22 -5.10
C VAL A 73 7.00 -7.45 -6.21
N TRP A 74 5.93 -7.99 -6.79
CA TRP A 74 5.16 -7.28 -7.82
C TRP A 74 4.51 -6.01 -7.31
N CYS A 75 3.85 -6.06 -6.16
CA CYS A 75 3.26 -4.87 -5.55
C CYS A 75 4.32 -3.83 -5.21
N GLN A 76 5.46 -4.24 -4.63
CA GLN A 76 6.55 -3.32 -4.31
C GLN A 76 7.08 -2.62 -5.56
N ALA A 77 7.30 -3.35 -6.66
CA ALA A 77 7.76 -2.77 -7.92
C ALA A 77 6.70 -1.83 -8.53
N ALA A 78 5.43 -2.23 -8.53
CA ALA A 78 4.34 -1.42 -9.06
C ALA A 78 4.12 -0.14 -8.24
N LEU A 79 4.23 -0.22 -6.91
CA LEU A 79 4.18 0.95 -6.02
C LEU A 79 5.34 1.90 -6.28
N ALA A 80 6.56 1.38 -6.43
CA ALA A 80 7.72 2.21 -6.78
C ALA A 80 7.52 2.94 -8.11
N LEU A 81 7.02 2.25 -9.14
CA LEU A 81 6.69 2.85 -10.43
C LEU A 81 5.57 3.89 -10.32
N GLY A 82 4.53 3.61 -9.55
CA GLY A 82 3.44 4.55 -9.29
C GLY A 82 3.95 5.83 -8.61
N LEU A 83 4.83 5.69 -7.61
CA LEU A 83 5.44 6.84 -6.94
C LEU A 83 6.32 7.67 -7.88
N LEU A 84 7.03 7.05 -8.84
CA LEU A 84 7.72 7.81 -9.89
C LEU A 84 6.73 8.58 -10.78
N GLY A 85 5.53 8.05 -11.00
CA GLY A 85 4.44 8.71 -11.71
C GLY A 85 4.03 10.06 -11.11
N VAL A 86 4.19 10.24 -9.80
CA VAL A 86 3.91 11.52 -9.10
C VAL A 86 4.71 12.68 -9.68
N LEU A 87 5.95 12.43 -10.13
CA LEU A 87 6.85 13.46 -10.66
C LEU A 87 6.33 14.14 -11.93
N PHE A 88 5.37 13.52 -12.60
CA PHE A 88 4.81 14.00 -13.87
C PHE A 88 3.44 14.65 -13.72
N LEU A 89 2.90 14.72 -12.50
CA LEU A 89 1.57 15.27 -12.24
C LEU A 89 1.64 16.64 -11.56
N ASP A 90 0.77 17.56 -12.00
CA ASP A 90 0.63 18.87 -11.36
C ASP A 90 -0.03 18.72 -9.98
N PRO A 91 0.66 19.06 -8.88
CA PRO A 91 0.14 18.91 -7.53
C PRO A 91 -0.93 19.95 -7.13
N SER A 92 -1.11 21.03 -7.91
CA SER A 92 -2.08 22.08 -7.60
C SER A 92 -3.52 21.70 -7.97
N HIS A 93 -3.71 20.63 -8.77
CA HIS A 93 -5.01 20.21 -9.25
C HIS A 93 -5.16 18.68 -9.26
N ILE A 94 -6.05 18.16 -8.40
CA ILE A 94 -6.37 16.72 -8.32
C ILE A 94 -7.35 16.33 -9.44
N GLY A 95 -6.81 16.18 -10.66
CA GLY A 95 -7.54 15.70 -11.83
C GLY A 95 -7.67 14.17 -11.90
N VAL A 96 -8.23 13.66 -13.00
CA VAL A 96 -8.42 12.22 -13.24
C VAL A 96 -7.11 11.43 -13.08
N SER A 97 -5.99 11.94 -13.60
CA SER A 97 -4.69 11.28 -13.49
C SER A 97 -4.24 11.06 -12.05
N TRP A 98 -4.47 12.04 -11.17
CA TRP A 98 -4.19 11.91 -9.75
C TRP A 98 -5.10 10.88 -9.09
N TRP A 99 -6.40 10.93 -9.38
CA TRP A 99 -7.35 9.95 -8.83
C TRP A 99 -7.01 8.51 -9.24
N THR A 100 -6.69 8.30 -10.52
CA THR A 100 -6.27 6.99 -11.03
C THR A 100 -4.99 6.53 -10.34
N LEU A 101 -4.01 7.42 -10.18
CA LEU A 101 -2.75 7.09 -9.53
C LEU A 101 -2.95 6.74 -8.05
N LEU A 102 -3.67 7.56 -7.30
CA LEU A 102 -3.91 7.36 -5.88
C LEU A 102 -4.72 6.08 -5.62
N LEU A 103 -5.74 5.83 -6.44
CA LEU A 103 -6.51 4.59 -6.36
C LEU A 103 -5.63 3.36 -6.67
N ALA A 104 -4.78 3.43 -7.70
CA ALA A 104 -3.85 2.36 -8.02
C ALA A 104 -2.87 2.10 -6.87
N LEU A 105 -2.28 3.15 -6.31
CA LEU A 105 -1.38 3.04 -5.15
C LEU A 105 -2.09 2.43 -3.94
N ALA A 106 -3.33 2.81 -3.67
CA ALA A 106 -4.09 2.27 -2.54
C ALA A 106 -4.45 0.79 -2.73
N LEU A 107 -4.88 0.40 -3.93
CA LEU A 107 -5.16 -1.00 -4.25
C LEU A 107 -3.90 -1.86 -4.19
N LEU A 108 -2.79 -1.38 -4.73
CA LEU A 108 -1.50 -2.08 -4.69
C LEU A 108 -0.98 -2.21 -3.25
N SER A 109 -1.11 -1.14 -2.46
CA SER A 109 -0.73 -1.12 -1.04
C SER A 109 -1.55 -2.10 -0.21
N ALA A 110 -2.88 -2.09 -0.37
CA ALA A 110 -3.76 -3.04 0.30
C ALA A 110 -3.53 -4.49 -0.14
N THR A 111 -3.18 -4.71 -1.41
CA THR A 111 -2.82 -6.05 -1.93
C THR A 111 -1.47 -6.52 -1.38
N GLN A 112 -0.51 -5.62 -1.21
CA GLN A 112 0.78 -5.92 -0.61
C GLN A 112 0.61 -6.36 0.84
N ASP A 113 -0.21 -5.64 1.60
CA ASP A 113 -0.57 -5.96 2.97
C ASP A 113 -1.17 -7.37 3.09
N ILE A 114 -2.15 -7.73 2.26
CA ILE A 114 -2.74 -9.09 2.26
C ILE A 114 -1.65 -10.15 2.07
N ALA A 115 -0.75 -9.92 1.11
CA ALA A 115 0.32 -10.87 0.83
C ALA A 115 1.37 -10.95 1.95
N ILE A 116 1.68 -9.84 2.62
CA ILE A 116 2.63 -9.79 3.75
C ILE A 116 2.04 -10.47 4.99
N ASP A 117 0.78 -10.19 5.31
CA ASP A 117 0.07 -10.82 6.43
C ASP A 117 0.03 -12.34 6.24
N ALA A 118 -0.40 -12.80 5.07
CA ALA A 118 -0.46 -14.23 4.75
C ALA A 118 0.93 -14.86 4.76
N TYR A 119 1.93 -14.20 4.19
CA TYR A 119 3.32 -14.68 4.21
C TYR A 119 3.86 -14.80 5.63
N THR A 120 3.56 -13.85 6.51
CA THR A 120 4.01 -13.85 7.92
C THR A 120 3.44 -15.05 8.67
N ILE A 121 2.15 -15.37 8.47
CA ILE A 121 1.51 -16.56 9.04
C ILE A 121 2.19 -17.85 8.55
N THR A 122 2.64 -17.90 7.30
CA THR A 122 3.36 -19.08 6.77
C THR A 122 4.82 -19.19 7.24
N LEU A 123 5.43 -18.07 7.67
CA LEU A 123 6.83 -18.02 8.07
C LEU A 123 7.04 -18.36 9.55
N LEU A 124 6.11 -17.95 10.40
CA LEU A 124 6.15 -18.15 11.85
C LEU A 124 5.52 -19.50 12.24
N ASP A 125 6.16 -20.20 13.16
CA ASP A 125 5.58 -21.41 13.74
C ASP A 125 4.49 -21.03 14.76
N LYS A 126 3.54 -21.93 15.07
CA LYS A 126 2.43 -21.64 16.01
C LYS A 126 2.84 -21.14 17.40
N HIS A 127 4.08 -21.41 17.83
CA HIS A 127 4.63 -20.96 19.12
C HIS A 127 5.34 -19.60 19.03
N GLU A 128 5.49 -19.06 17.82
CA GLU A 128 6.11 -17.77 17.51
C GLU A 128 5.07 -16.72 17.06
N LEU A 129 3.82 -17.13 16.81
CA LEU A 129 2.64 -16.27 16.60
C LEU A 129 2.10 -15.77 17.95
#